data_AF-A0A6C0BSQ1-F1
#
_entry.id   AF-A0A6C0BSQ1-F1
#
_cell.length_a   1.000
_cell.length_b   1.000
_cell.length_c   1.000
_cell.angle_alpha   90.00
_cell.angle_beta   90.00
_cell.angle_gamma   90.00
#
_symmetry.space_group_name_H-M   'P 1'
#
loop_
_entity.id
_entity.type
_entity.pdbx_description
1 polymer ?
#
loop_
_entity_poly.entity_id
_entity_poly.type
_entity_poly.pdbx_seq_one_letter_code
_entity_poly.pdbx_strand_id
1 'polypeptide(L)'
;MCDNYDDNSDEIGSISDVESIEDILEKEWLDELDFIESNYEKFYNTDNININVYSIYYSDNKIEHISKEKVELIKKNVLSENELLKIIKDKSKNKYKLDSILRYNIDMKPSELINFKNNIEKHDKFKYMNRIKSVETIYFMPSIQMFSDLNTLYLFLEKKDRCNINTKKIRYTPIIKKQKKTKKNNNKE
;
A
#
# COMPACT_ATOMS: atom_id res chain seq x y z
N MET A 1 -45.75 -52.06 -72.07
CA MET A 1 -44.98 -50.88 -72.52
C MET A 1 -45.24 -49.78 -71.51
N CYS A 2 -44.17 -49.12 -71.10
CA CYS A 2 -43.97 -48.47 -69.82
C CYS A 2 -44.71 -47.13 -69.68
N ASP A 3 -45.21 -46.86 -68.46
CA ASP A 3 -45.53 -45.52 -67.99
C ASP A 3 -44.72 -45.21 -66.73
N ASN A 4 -44.19 -43.99 -66.71
CA ASN A 4 -43.33 -43.39 -65.70
C ASN A 4 -44.09 -43.15 -64.38
N TYR A 5 -43.41 -43.31 -63.25
CA TYR A 5 -43.64 -42.48 -62.07
C TYR A 5 -42.30 -42.10 -61.43
N ASP A 6 -42.13 -40.79 -61.30
CA ASP A 6 -41.00 -40.10 -60.71
C ASP A 6 -40.84 -40.44 -59.21
N ASP A 7 -39.65 -40.89 -58.84
CA ASP A 7 -39.23 -41.08 -57.46
C ASP A 7 -38.47 -39.83 -56.99
N ASN A 8 -39.22 -38.75 -56.73
CA ASN A 8 -38.70 -37.60 -55.97
C ASN A 8 -38.68 -37.98 -54.50
N SER A 9 -37.54 -38.52 -54.06
CA SER A 9 -37.24 -38.66 -52.63
C SER A 9 -36.82 -37.29 -52.10
N ASP A 10 -37.61 -36.81 -51.14
CA ASP A 10 -37.47 -35.54 -50.47
C ASP A 10 -36.05 -35.33 -49.90
N GLU A 11 -35.38 -34.26 -50.33
CA GLU A 11 -34.35 -33.59 -49.55
C GLU A 11 -34.99 -33.03 -48.26
N ILE A 12 -35.09 -33.85 -47.22
CA ILE A 12 -35.26 -33.34 -45.86
C ILE A 12 -33.86 -33.02 -45.36
N GLY A 13 -33.39 -31.82 -45.73
CA GLY A 13 -32.25 -31.19 -45.07
C GLY A 13 -32.49 -31.20 -43.57
N SER A 14 -31.64 -31.93 -42.85
CA SER A 14 -31.62 -32.00 -41.39
C SER A 14 -31.41 -30.59 -40.84
N ILE A 15 -32.50 -29.94 -40.43
CA ILE A 15 -32.49 -28.67 -39.70
C ILE A 15 -32.23 -29.02 -38.22
N SER A 16 -30.97 -29.27 -37.87
CA SER A 16 -30.58 -29.61 -36.49
C SER A 16 -29.98 -28.46 -35.70
N ASP A 17 -29.85 -27.26 -36.29
CA ASP A 17 -29.13 -26.14 -35.67
C ASP A 17 -29.98 -24.87 -35.68
N VAL A 18 -31.19 -24.94 -35.11
CA VAL A 18 -31.95 -23.73 -34.74
C VAL A 18 -31.96 -23.69 -33.22
N GLU A 19 -31.02 -22.94 -32.64
CA GLU A 19 -31.12 -22.48 -31.24
C GLU A 19 -32.55 -21.93 -31.07
N SER A 20 -33.27 -22.41 -30.05
CA SER A 20 -34.64 -21.97 -29.86
C SER A 20 -34.66 -20.47 -29.55
N ILE A 21 -35.71 -19.77 -29.93
CA ILE A 21 -35.86 -18.33 -29.65
C ILE A 21 -35.74 -18.05 -28.14
N GLU A 22 -36.18 -19.01 -27.31
CA GLU A 22 -36.02 -18.97 -25.85
C GLU A 22 -34.54 -19.00 -25.44
N ASP A 23 -33.73 -19.88 -26.04
CA ASP A 23 -32.29 -19.98 -25.75
C ASP A 23 -31.53 -18.70 -26.18
N ILE A 24 -31.95 -18.07 -27.28
CA ILE A 24 -31.38 -16.81 -27.77
C ILE A 24 -31.74 -15.66 -26.82
N LEU A 25 -33.00 -15.56 -26.37
CA LEU A 25 -33.45 -14.56 -25.42
C LEU A 25 -32.79 -14.72 -24.04
N GLU A 26 -32.62 -15.96 -23.57
CA GLU A 26 -31.89 -16.25 -22.33
C GLU A 26 -30.42 -15.83 -22.43
N LYS A 27 -29.78 -16.05 -23.57
CA LYS A 27 -28.38 -15.65 -23.80
C LYS A 27 -28.19 -14.14 -23.89
N GLU A 28 -29.07 -13.44 -24.60
CA GLU A 28 -29.04 -11.96 -24.66
C GLU A 28 -29.25 -11.34 -23.27
N TRP A 29 -30.15 -11.89 -22.46
CA TRP A 29 -30.37 -11.43 -21.09
C TRP A 29 -29.17 -11.69 -20.18
N LEU A 30 -28.52 -12.86 -20.31
CA LEU A 30 -27.28 -13.18 -19.59
C LEU A 30 -26.13 -12.23 -19.97
N ASP A 31 -25.96 -11.95 -21.26
CA ASP A 31 -24.92 -11.04 -21.74
C ASP A 31 -25.16 -9.60 -21.25
N GLU A 32 -26.43 -9.15 -21.19
CA GLU A 32 -26.79 -7.84 -20.64
C GLU A 32 -26.49 -7.77 -19.13
N LEU A 33 -26.79 -8.82 -18.38
CA LEU A 33 -26.45 -8.91 -16.95
C LEU A 33 -24.94 -8.87 -16.73
N ASP A 34 -24.16 -9.65 -17.47
CA ASP A 34 -22.71 -9.68 -17.38
C ASP A 34 -22.09 -8.30 -17.71
N PHE A 35 -22.65 -7.62 -18.71
CA PHE A 35 -22.26 -6.24 -19.05
C PHE A 35 -22.55 -5.26 -17.92
N ILE A 36 -23.73 -5.37 -17.30
CA ILE A 36 -24.13 -4.54 -16.17
C ILE A 36 -23.22 -4.82 -14.96
N GLU A 37 -23.00 -6.08 -14.59
CA GLU A 37 -22.15 -6.48 -13.46
C GLU A 37 -20.72 -6.00 -13.62
N SER A 38 -20.15 -6.16 -14.82
CA SER A 38 -18.80 -5.68 -15.15
C SER A 38 -18.66 -4.17 -14.94
N ASN A 39 -19.71 -3.40 -15.25
CA ASN A 39 -19.71 -1.95 -15.00
C ASN A 39 -19.78 -1.59 -13.51
N TYR A 40 -20.32 -2.49 -12.68
CA TYR A 40 -20.41 -2.31 -11.23
C TYR A 40 -19.19 -2.81 -10.46
N GLU A 41 -18.31 -3.60 -11.08
CA GLU A 41 -17.11 -4.16 -10.44
C GLU A 41 -16.30 -3.10 -9.69
N LYS A 42 -16.12 -1.93 -10.32
CA LYS A 42 -15.37 -0.79 -9.77
C LYS A 42 -15.90 -0.23 -8.44
N PHE A 43 -17.16 -0.52 -8.10
CA PHE A 43 -17.79 -0.08 -6.87
C PHE A 43 -17.69 -1.09 -5.74
N TYR A 44 -17.30 -2.34 -6.02
CA TYR A 44 -17.07 -3.33 -4.99
C TYR A 44 -15.69 -3.17 -4.35
N ASN A 45 -15.56 -3.67 -3.13
CA ASN A 45 -14.28 -3.69 -2.45
C ASN A 45 -13.41 -4.78 -3.05
N THR A 46 -12.20 -4.41 -3.41
CA THR A 46 -11.18 -5.32 -3.93
C THR A 46 -9.91 -5.22 -3.09
N ASP A 47 -9.10 -6.26 -3.17
CA ASP A 47 -7.82 -6.29 -2.53
C ASP A 47 -6.85 -5.30 -3.19
N ASN A 48 -6.05 -4.64 -2.36
CA ASN A 48 -5.01 -3.74 -2.83
C ASN A 48 -3.82 -4.54 -3.34
N ILE A 49 -3.55 -4.38 -4.64
CA ILE A 49 -2.40 -5.00 -5.32
C ILE A 49 -1.21 -4.04 -5.35
N ASN A 50 -1.48 -2.73 -5.34
CA ASN A 50 -0.47 -1.69 -5.37
C ASN A 50 -0.87 -0.54 -4.44
N ILE A 51 0.13 0.26 -4.06
CA ILE A 51 -0.05 1.46 -3.25
C ILE A 51 0.82 2.59 -3.82
N ASN A 52 0.39 3.83 -3.59
CA ASN A 52 1.25 4.98 -3.84
C ASN A 52 2.22 5.18 -2.67
N VAL A 53 3.45 5.55 -2.95
CA VAL A 53 4.43 5.96 -1.94
C VAL A 53 4.88 7.38 -2.27
N TYR A 54 4.62 8.32 -1.35
CA TYR A 54 5.16 9.67 -1.41
C TYR A 54 6.33 9.78 -0.45
N SER A 55 7.49 10.15 -0.97
CA SER A 55 8.66 10.48 -0.15
C SER A 55 8.83 12.00 -0.13
N ILE A 56 8.58 12.59 1.03
CA ILE A 56 8.64 14.03 1.29
C ILE A 56 9.96 14.32 1.99
N TYR A 57 10.84 15.04 1.29
CA TYR A 57 12.15 15.44 1.77
C TYR A 57 12.09 16.86 2.29
N TYR A 58 12.55 17.08 3.51
CA TYR A 58 12.52 18.39 4.13
C TYR A 58 13.76 18.65 5.00
N SER A 59 14.06 19.94 5.17
CA SER A 59 15.13 20.46 6.01
C SER A 59 14.70 21.82 6.55
N ASP A 60 15.00 22.14 7.81
CA ASP A 60 14.63 23.40 8.47
C ASP A 60 13.14 23.80 8.25
N ASN A 61 12.23 22.82 8.40
CA ASN A 61 10.78 22.96 8.18
C ASN A 61 10.37 23.41 6.76
N LYS A 62 11.25 23.26 5.76
CA LYS A 62 10.95 23.52 4.36
C LYS A 62 11.02 22.22 3.56
N ILE A 63 10.00 22.00 2.73
CA ILE A 63 9.99 20.90 1.78
C ILE A 63 10.99 21.22 0.67
N GLU A 64 11.99 20.36 0.49
CA GLU A 64 12.99 20.49 -0.56
C GLU A 64 12.55 19.72 -1.81
N HIS A 65 11.98 18.53 -1.64
CA HIS A 65 11.59 17.66 -2.74
C HIS A 65 10.46 16.71 -2.33
N ILE A 66 9.59 16.36 -3.29
CA ILE A 66 8.59 15.30 -3.14
C ILE A 66 8.76 14.36 -4.32
N SER A 67 8.94 13.06 -4.04
CA SER A 67 8.86 12.02 -5.07
C SER A 67 7.63 11.15 -4.85
N LYS A 68 7.05 10.69 -5.96
CA LYS A 68 5.91 9.78 -5.98
C LYS A 68 6.31 8.54 -6.77
N GLU A 69 6.01 7.37 -6.22
CA GLU A 69 6.15 6.10 -6.92
C GLU A 69 4.94 5.20 -6.62
N LYS A 70 4.66 4.27 -7.53
CA LYS A 70 3.64 3.23 -7.34
C LYS A 70 4.38 1.93 -7.03
N VAL A 71 4.04 1.29 -5.92
CA VAL A 71 4.68 0.05 -5.45
C VAL A 71 3.66 -1.07 -5.53
N GLU A 72 4.01 -2.14 -6.23
CA GLU A 72 3.26 -3.39 -6.21
C GLU A 72 3.59 -4.17 -4.95
N LEU A 73 2.55 -4.68 -4.29
CA LEU A 73 2.67 -5.48 -3.08
C LEU A 73 2.90 -6.94 -3.47
N ILE A 74 3.93 -7.58 -2.91
CA ILE A 74 4.17 -9.01 -3.14
C ILE A 74 2.97 -9.84 -2.66
N LYS A 75 2.41 -9.48 -1.51
CA LYS A 75 1.18 -10.06 -0.97
C LYS A 75 0.09 -8.99 -0.97
N LYS A 76 -1.06 -9.32 -1.55
CA LYS A 76 -2.26 -8.47 -1.53
C LYS A 76 -2.50 -7.90 -0.14
N ASN A 77 -2.81 -6.61 -0.06
CA ASN A 77 -3.12 -5.88 1.18
C ASN A 77 -1.98 -5.76 2.21
N VAL A 78 -0.78 -6.26 1.92
CA VAL A 78 0.31 -6.32 2.91
C VAL A 78 1.59 -5.73 2.32
N LEU A 79 2.09 -4.69 2.95
CA LEU A 79 3.45 -4.22 2.77
C LEU A 79 4.31 -4.79 3.89
N SER A 80 5.12 -5.79 3.56
CA SER A 80 5.98 -6.45 4.53
C SER A 80 7.06 -5.50 5.07
N GLU A 81 7.56 -5.79 6.27
CA GLU A 81 8.67 -5.05 6.86
C GLU A 81 9.89 -4.98 5.93
N ASN A 82 10.19 -6.08 5.23
CA ASN A 82 11.32 -6.15 4.30
C ASN A 82 11.14 -5.23 3.09
N GLU A 83 9.94 -5.19 2.51
CA GLU A 83 9.61 -4.26 1.41
C GLU A 83 9.71 -2.82 1.90
N LEU A 84 9.14 -2.51 3.06
CA LEU A 84 9.19 -1.19 3.66
C LEU A 84 10.64 -0.74 3.93
N LEU A 85 11.47 -1.61 4.51
CA LEU A 85 12.88 -1.35 4.75
C LEU A 85 13.65 -1.10 3.45
N LYS A 86 13.33 -1.83 2.38
CA LYS A 86 13.95 -1.63 1.06
C LYS A 86 13.62 -0.24 0.52
N ILE A 87 12.34 0.14 0.54
CA ILE A 87 11.88 1.48 0.12
C ILE A 87 12.61 2.56 0.93
N ILE A 88 12.60 2.47 2.26
CA ILE A 88 13.25 3.45 3.14
C ILE A 88 14.76 3.54 2.84
N LYS A 89 15.45 2.40 2.66
CA LYS A 89 16.88 2.38 2.36
C LYS A 89 17.18 3.03 1.01
N ASP A 90 16.37 2.79 0.00
CA ASP A 90 16.54 3.42 -1.31
C ASP A 90 16.32 4.93 -1.26
N LYS A 91 15.36 5.40 -0.46
CA LYS A 91 15.05 6.83 -0.32
C LYS A 91 16.01 7.58 0.61
N SER A 92 16.70 6.90 1.52
CA SER A 92 17.60 7.51 2.53
C SER A 92 19.06 7.70 2.08
N LYS A 93 19.42 7.35 0.83
CA LYS A 93 20.82 7.30 0.36
C LYS A 93 21.62 8.62 0.45
N ASN A 94 20.99 9.78 0.62
CA ASN A 94 21.63 11.09 0.39
C ASN A 94 21.45 12.12 1.53
N LYS A 95 21.77 11.77 2.79
CA LYS A 95 21.75 12.64 4.00
C LYS A 95 20.40 12.75 4.72
N TYR A 96 19.35 12.18 4.14
CA TYR A 96 18.03 12.19 4.76
C TYR A 96 17.84 10.95 5.64
N LYS A 97 17.26 11.16 6.82
CA LYS A 97 16.83 10.10 7.72
C LYS A 97 15.31 10.07 7.74
N LEU A 98 14.75 8.87 7.81
CA LEU A 98 13.32 8.74 8.05
C LEU A 98 12.97 9.36 9.40
N ASP A 99 12.02 10.29 9.40
CA ASP A 99 11.46 10.91 10.60
C ASP A 99 10.12 10.25 10.96
N SER A 100 9.22 10.13 9.99
CA SER A 100 7.88 9.59 10.24
C SER A 100 7.28 8.92 9.01
N ILE A 101 6.37 7.98 9.29
CA ILE A 101 5.59 7.25 8.30
C ILE A 101 4.12 7.49 8.59
N LEU A 102 3.34 7.88 7.57
CA LEU A 102 1.89 7.93 7.63
C LEU A 102 1.30 6.96 6.61
N ARG A 103 0.34 6.15 7.05
CA ARG A 103 -0.46 5.28 6.20
C ARG A 103 -1.82 5.93 5.98
N TYR A 104 -2.17 6.15 4.72
CA TYR A 104 -3.51 6.50 4.30
C TYR A 104 -4.15 5.28 3.62
N ASN A 105 -5.26 4.80 4.19
CA ASN A 105 -5.99 3.67 3.65
C ASN A 105 -7.49 3.89 3.77
N ILE A 106 -8.18 3.98 2.63
CA ILE A 106 -9.63 4.15 2.57
C ILE A 106 -10.29 2.78 2.62
N ASP A 107 -10.80 2.39 3.77
CA ASP A 107 -11.44 1.08 4.01
C ASP A 107 -12.98 1.16 3.96
N MET A 108 -13.51 2.22 3.37
CA MET A 108 -14.95 2.46 3.23
C MET A 108 -15.62 1.35 2.41
N LYS A 109 -16.79 0.90 2.86
CA LYS A 109 -17.67 -0.01 2.10
C LYS A 109 -18.66 0.78 1.22
N PRO A 110 -19.25 0.16 0.17
CA PRO A 110 -20.13 0.88 -0.75
C PRO A 110 -21.41 1.38 -0.05
N SER A 111 -21.90 0.61 0.93
CA SER A 111 -23.03 1.02 1.79
C SER A 111 -22.69 2.24 2.64
N GLU A 112 -21.48 2.32 3.18
CA GLU A 112 -21.02 3.48 3.97
C GLU A 112 -20.83 4.73 3.10
N LEU A 113 -20.45 4.56 1.83
CA LEU A 113 -20.37 5.67 0.88
C LEU A 113 -21.75 6.30 0.63
N ILE A 114 -22.80 5.48 0.52
CA ILE A 114 -24.19 5.97 0.38
C ILE A 114 -24.60 6.72 1.65
N ASN A 115 -24.30 6.16 2.82
CA ASN A 115 -24.60 6.80 4.11
C ASN A 115 -23.84 8.13 4.27
N PHE A 116 -22.58 8.18 3.84
CA PHE A 116 -21.75 9.38 3.84
C PHE A 116 -22.35 10.46 2.93
N LYS A 117 -22.75 10.10 1.70
CA LYS A 117 -23.42 11.02 0.76
C LYS A 117 -24.70 11.61 1.35
N ASN A 118 -25.47 10.80 2.08
CA ASN A 118 -26.74 11.20 2.67
C ASN A 118 -26.58 11.90 4.05
N ASN A 119 -25.35 12.15 4.51
CA ASN A 119 -25.03 12.75 5.81
C ASN A 119 -25.66 12.00 7.01
N ILE A 120 -25.85 10.69 6.88
CA ILE A 120 -26.44 9.86 7.94
C ILE A 120 -25.39 9.59 9.04
N GLU A 121 -24.12 9.51 8.65
CA GLU A 121 -23.00 9.25 9.56
C GLU A 121 -22.20 10.53 9.84
N LYS A 122 -21.74 10.67 11.09
CA LYS A 122 -20.89 11.80 11.49
C LYS A 122 -19.51 11.68 10.85
N HIS A 123 -18.96 12.78 10.34
CA HIS A 123 -17.64 12.84 9.71
C HIS A 123 -16.50 12.27 10.57
N ASP A 124 -16.60 12.37 11.90
CA ASP A 124 -15.56 11.90 12.83
C ASP A 124 -15.35 10.38 12.85
N LYS A 125 -16.29 9.61 12.26
CA LYS A 125 -16.18 8.14 12.15
C LYS A 125 -15.04 7.73 11.21
N PHE A 126 -14.73 8.54 10.21
CA PHE A 126 -13.84 8.16 9.11
C PHE A 126 -12.41 8.66 9.32
N LYS A 127 -11.55 7.80 9.90
CA LYS A 127 -10.14 8.07 10.16
C LYS A 127 -9.23 7.15 9.33
N TYR A 128 -8.96 7.56 8.10
CA TYR A 128 -8.17 6.78 7.13
C TYR A 128 -6.66 7.00 7.24
N MET A 129 -6.23 8.07 7.91
CA MET A 129 -4.81 8.43 8.06
C MET A 129 -4.31 8.03 9.45
N ASN A 130 -3.29 7.17 9.49
CA ASN A 130 -2.67 6.69 10.72
C ASN A 130 -1.16 6.87 10.69
N ARG A 131 -0.59 7.34 11.80
CA ARG A 131 0.86 7.41 11.99
C ARG A 131 1.40 6.04 12.41
N ILE A 132 2.40 5.55 11.69
CA ILE A 132 3.11 4.31 12.03
C ILE A 132 4.32 4.67 12.90
N LYS A 133 4.46 4.01 14.05
CA LYS A 133 5.47 4.34 15.08
C LYS A 133 6.83 3.68 14.80
N SER A 134 6.81 2.49 14.22
CA SER A 134 7.96 1.61 14.02
C SER A 134 7.93 1.04 12.60
N VAL A 135 9.10 0.64 12.09
CA VAL A 135 9.19 -0.03 10.80
C VAL A 135 8.74 -1.47 10.99
N GLU A 136 7.46 -1.73 10.78
CA GLU A 136 6.81 -3.03 10.92
C GLU A 136 5.99 -3.31 9.65
N THR A 137 5.42 -4.52 9.58
CA THR A 137 4.50 -4.89 8.49
C THR A 137 3.25 -4.01 8.52
N ILE A 138 2.93 -3.39 7.40
CA ILE A 138 1.78 -2.50 7.24
C ILE A 138 0.67 -3.23 6.49
N TYR A 139 -0.51 -3.27 7.11
CA TYR A 139 -1.71 -3.83 6.50
C TYR A 139 -2.57 -2.72 5.89
N PHE A 140 -3.08 -2.95 4.69
CA PHE A 140 -4.08 -2.15 4.00
C PHE A 140 -5.38 -2.94 3.94
N MET A 141 -6.47 -2.38 4.44
CA MET A 141 -7.78 -3.02 4.32
C MET A 141 -8.30 -2.90 2.89
N PRO A 142 -9.08 -3.88 2.41
CA PRO A 142 -9.71 -3.83 1.09
C PRO A 142 -10.52 -2.55 0.90
N SER A 143 -10.37 -1.94 -0.25
CA SER A 143 -10.95 -0.65 -0.60
C SER A 143 -11.88 -0.82 -1.79
N ILE A 144 -12.86 0.06 -1.95
CA ILE A 144 -13.61 0.17 -3.21
C ILE A 144 -12.60 0.29 -4.35
N GLN A 145 -12.73 -0.52 -5.41
CA GLN A 145 -11.74 -0.61 -6.48
C GLN A 145 -11.40 0.76 -7.08
N MET A 146 -12.41 1.61 -7.30
CA MET A 146 -12.23 2.99 -7.77
C MET A 146 -11.36 3.86 -6.84
N PHE A 147 -11.29 3.54 -5.55
CA PHE A 147 -10.50 4.25 -4.54
C PHE A 147 -9.20 3.54 -4.15
N SER A 148 -8.92 2.37 -4.72
CA SER A 148 -7.69 1.61 -4.44
C SER A 148 -6.43 2.45 -4.71
N ASP A 149 -6.44 3.25 -5.77
CA ASP A 149 -5.36 4.17 -6.13
C ASP A 149 -5.15 5.31 -5.13
N LEU A 150 -6.08 5.55 -4.19
CA LEU A 150 -5.89 6.55 -3.15
C LEU A 150 -5.04 6.03 -2.00
N ASN A 151 -4.95 4.70 -1.82
CA ASN A 151 -4.17 4.09 -0.76
C ASN A 151 -2.69 4.46 -0.89
N THR A 152 -2.17 5.11 0.15
CA THR A 152 -0.91 5.83 0.07
C THR A 152 -0.09 5.68 1.34
N LEU A 153 1.22 5.49 1.18
CA LEU A 153 2.21 5.58 2.23
C LEU A 153 2.99 6.88 2.07
N TYR A 154 3.01 7.71 3.11
CA TYR A 154 3.81 8.91 3.18
C TYR A 154 5.05 8.66 4.03
N LEU A 155 6.22 8.92 3.47
CA LEU A 155 7.51 8.86 4.13
C LEU A 155 8.04 10.27 4.28
N PHE A 156 8.24 10.71 5.51
CA PHE A 156 8.86 11.99 5.82
C PHE A 156 10.34 11.77 6.11
N LEU A 157 11.17 12.43 5.31
CA LEU A 157 12.62 12.27 5.29
C LEU A 157 13.26 13.60 5.66
N GLU A 158 13.84 13.67 6.85
CA GLU A 158 14.49 14.87 7.37
C GLU A 158 15.99 14.85 7.06
N LYS A 159 16.50 15.93 6.49
CA LYS A 159 17.93 16.18 6.43
C LYS A 159 18.35 16.90 7.71
N LYS A 160 19.03 16.15 8.57
CA LYS A 160 19.71 16.74 9.73
C LYS A 160 21.02 17.32 9.26
N ASP A 161 21.12 18.65 9.29
CA ASP A 161 22.42 19.28 9.26
C ASP A 161 23.23 18.79 10.46
N ARG A 162 24.48 18.41 10.22
CA ARG A 162 25.37 18.08 11.32
C ARG A 162 25.58 19.36 12.09
N CYS A 163 24.84 19.56 13.17
CA CYS A 163 25.30 20.44 14.22
C CYS A 163 26.68 19.90 14.62
N ASN A 164 27.75 20.66 14.37
CA ASN A 164 29.09 20.38 14.86
C ASN A 164 29.07 20.46 16.39
N ILE A 165 28.43 19.49 17.04
CA ILE A 165 28.52 19.31 18.47
C ILE A 165 29.89 18.69 18.67
N ASN A 166 30.89 19.54 18.84
CA ASN A 166 32.20 19.15 19.33
C ASN A 166 32.00 18.58 20.73
N THR A 167 31.68 17.29 20.86
CA THR A 167 31.78 16.61 22.14
C THR A 167 33.25 16.66 22.53
N LYS A 168 33.58 17.48 23.54
CA LYS A 168 34.94 17.54 24.08
C LYS A 168 35.35 16.11 24.43
N LYS A 169 36.37 15.58 23.75
CA LYS A 169 36.93 14.26 24.01
C LYS A 169 37.30 14.18 25.50
N ILE A 170 36.52 13.43 26.28
CA ILE A 170 36.80 13.19 27.69
C ILE A 170 38.03 12.28 27.75
N ARG A 171 39.18 12.86 28.09
CA ARG A 171 40.39 12.08 28.39
C ARG A 171 40.31 11.69 29.87
N TYR A 172 40.13 10.41 30.15
CA TYR A 172 40.31 9.87 31.49
C TYR A 172 41.81 9.88 31.81
N THR A 173 42.28 10.89 32.53
CA THR A 173 43.58 10.80 33.21
C THR A 173 43.38 9.99 34.48
N PRO A 174 43.91 8.76 34.58
CA PRO A 174 43.87 8.03 35.85
C PRO A 174 44.60 8.88 36.89
N ILE A 175 43.94 9.16 38.00
CA ILE A 175 44.54 9.84 39.14
C ILE A 175 45.59 8.88 39.68
N ILE A 176 46.85 9.04 39.24
CA ILE A 176 47.98 8.36 39.85
C ILE A 176 48.06 8.92 41.27
N LYS A 177 47.48 8.18 42.22
CA LYS A 177 47.63 8.45 43.65
C LYS A 177 49.12 8.42 43.94
N LYS A 178 49.76 9.59 44.04
CA LYS A 178 51.13 9.70 44.51
C LYS A 178 51.16 9.07 45.90
N GLN A 179 51.68 7.84 45.99
CA GLN A 179 51.94 7.21 47.28
C GLN A 179 52.85 8.16 48.05
N LYS A 180 52.33 8.74 49.14
CA LYS A 180 53.15 9.52 50.07
C LYS A 180 54.19 8.56 50.62
N LYS A 181 55.45 8.68 50.19
CA LYS A 181 56.58 8.00 50.82
C LYS A 181 56.65 8.51 52.26
N THR A 182 56.19 7.71 53.21
CA THR A 182 56.46 7.94 54.64
C THR A 182 57.96 7.78 54.86
N LYS A 183 58.65 8.85 55.25
CA LYS A 183 60.02 8.78 55.76
C LYS A 183 60.00 7.93 57.03
N LYS A 184 60.62 6.75 56.99
CA LYS A 184 60.91 5.93 58.16
C LYS A 184 62.08 6.61 58.90
N ASN A 185 61.78 7.27 60.02
CA ASN A 185 62.84 7.73 60.94
C ASN A 185 63.38 6.50 61.66
N ASN A 186 64.66 6.19 61.44
CA ASN A 186 65.40 5.26 62.28
C ASN A 186 65.98 6.06 63.44
N ASN A 187 65.42 5.91 64.64
CA ASN A 187 66.13 6.25 65.87
C ASN A 187 67.11 5.11 66.17
N LYS A 188 68.40 5.45 66.31
CA LYS A 188 69.42 4.61 66.92
C LYS A 188 69.57 5.07 68.37
N GLU A 189 69.43 4.14 69.31
CA GLU A 189 70.10 4.15 70.61
C GLU A 189 71.27 3.15 70.53
#